data_AF-H1VBI1-F1
#
_entry.id   AF-H1VBI1-F1
#
_cell.length_a   1.000
_cell.length_b   1.000
_cell.length_c   1.000
_cell.angle_alpha   90.00
_cell.angle_beta   90.00
_cell.angle_gamma   90.00
#
_symmetry.space_group_name_H-M   'P 1'
#
loop_
_entity.id
_entity.type
_entity.pdbx_description
1 polymer ?
#
loop_
_entity_poly.entity_id
_entity_poly.type
_entity_poly.pdbx_seq_one_letter_code
_entity_poly.pdbx_strand_id
1 'polypeptide(L)'
;MEAAFHDQDLKQQAFNYLNQLRTDPQGWQVCTSLFTRSQRPSEVVRLFCLEVVNYAIHTQALDRGSLTWLKDNLLEYVRNIYGQNLQDQVDPPHLQNKLSQTLTYLFVFLYNDGWDTFIDEFLAMANSPNNTAGVVLYLRIIGSIHDEIADMLLTRNSSDAKRNTDLKDQLRARDVQKVAQSWKDLLTQYSGQNDIIVEMILKVIGKWISWMDISLIVNQDMLNLLLPVIGRTNNSGSEDK
;
A
#
# COMPACT_ATOMS: atom_id res chain seq x y z
N MET A 1 42.58 -15.60 0.62
CA MET A 1 41.72 -16.72 1.06
C MET A 1 41.13 -16.43 2.44
N GLU A 2 41.91 -15.97 3.42
CA GLU A 2 41.39 -15.47 4.73
C GLU A 2 40.35 -14.35 4.63
N ALA A 3 40.55 -13.34 3.75
CA ALA A 3 39.58 -12.24 3.61
C ALA A 3 38.21 -12.70 3.08
N ALA A 4 38.16 -13.77 2.26
CA ALA A 4 36.91 -14.34 1.76
C ALA A 4 36.18 -15.17 2.83
N PHE A 5 36.94 -15.83 3.71
CA PHE A 5 36.41 -16.58 4.86
C PHE A 5 35.84 -15.63 5.93
N HIS A 6 36.53 -14.52 6.21
CA HIS A 6 36.04 -13.47 7.13
C HIS A 6 34.76 -12.78 6.62
N ASP A 7 34.65 -12.54 5.30
CA ASP A 7 33.44 -11.98 4.69
C ASP A 7 32.26 -12.96 4.75
N GLN A 8 32.52 -14.26 4.62
CA GLN A 8 31.48 -15.29 4.77
C GLN A 8 30.99 -15.41 6.22
N ASP A 9 31.89 -15.38 7.21
CA ASP A 9 31.53 -15.40 8.64
C ASP A 9 30.75 -14.15 9.04
N LEU A 10 31.15 -12.97 8.55
CA LEU A 10 30.47 -11.70 8.84
C LEU A 10 29.07 -11.65 8.21
N LYS A 11 28.92 -12.18 6.99
CA LYS A 11 27.60 -12.39 6.37
C LYS A 11 26.74 -13.33 7.20
N GLN A 12 27.28 -14.46 7.66
CA GLN A 12 26.53 -15.42 8.47
C GLN A 12 26.05 -14.80 9.79
N GLN A 13 26.90 -14.00 10.45
CA GLN A 13 26.54 -13.27 11.67
C GLN A 13 25.42 -12.26 11.40
N ALA A 14 25.49 -11.52 10.30
CA ALA A 14 24.44 -10.58 9.90
C ALA A 14 23.10 -11.31 9.65
N PHE A 15 23.11 -12.43 8.93
CA PHE A 15 21.89 -13.23 8.72
C PHE A 15 21.31 -13.77 10.03
N ASN A 16 22.15 -14.25 10.94
CA ASN A 16 21.72 -14.72 12.25
C ASN A 16 21.07 -13.59 13.07
N TYR A 17 21.66 -12.39 13.07
CA TYR A 17 21.10 -11.23 13.74
C TYR A 17 19.74 -10.82 13.15
N LEU A 18 19.62 -10.78 11.82
CA LEU A 18 18.34 -10.46 11.17
C LEU A 18 17.26 -11.50 11.51
N ASN A 19 17.59 -12.78 11.52
CA ASN A 19 16.64 -13.83 11.92
C ASN A 19 16.20 -13.70 13.38
N GLN A 20 17.13 -13.38 14.28
CA GLN A 20 16.81 -13.11 15.69
C GLN A 20 15.87 -11.91 15.82
N LEU A 21 16.17 -10.81 15.11
CA LEU A 21 15.37 -9.58 15.16
C LEU A 21 13.94 -9.80 14.64
N ARG A 22 13.74 -10.68 13.66
CA ARG A 22 12.40 -11.02 13.15
C ARG A 22 11.54 -11.74 14.19
N THR A 23 12.16 -12.48 15.11
CA THR A 23 11.48 -13.20 16.20
C THR A 23 11.45 -12.46 17.53
N ASP A 24 12.14 -11.32 17.63
CA ASP A 24 12.18 -10.50 18.83
C ASP A 24 10.83 -9.80 19.04
N PRO A 25 10.15 -9.98 20.20
CA PRO A 25 8.90 -9.32 20.52
C PRO A 25 8.94 -7.78 20.43
N GLN A 26 10.11 -7.16 20.57
CA GLN A 26 10.32 -5.71 20.47
C GLN A 26 11.01 -5.28 19.17
N GLY A 27 11.39 -6.23 18.31
CA GLY A 27 12.11 -5.95 17.06
C GLY A 27 11.35 -4.99 16.14
N TRP A 28 10.02 -5.07 16.13
CA TRP A 28 9.16 -4.20 15.33
C TRP A 28 9.28 -2.71 15.70
N GLN A 29 9.50 -2.35 16.97
CA GLN A 29 9.64 -0.95 17.40
C GLN A 29 10.92 -0.33 16.87
N VAL A 30 12.03 -1.09 16.99
CA VAL A 30 13.34 -0.69 16.47
C VAL A 30 13.28 -0.58 14.95
N CYS A 31 12.69 -1.56 14.27
CA CYS A 31 12.51 -1.54 12.82
C CYS A 31 11.65 -0.37 12.35
N THR A 32 10.58 -0.03 13.06
CA THR A 32 9.74 1.15 12.74
C THR A 32 10.56 2.43 12.83
N SER A 33 11.28 2.62 13.93
CA SER A 33 12.14 3.79 14.14
C SER A 33 13.26 3.90 13.09
N LEU A 34 13.85 2.76 12.71
CA LEU A 34 14.88 2.70 11.65
C LEU A 34 14.31 3.02 10.26
N PHE A 35 13.08 2.60 9.98
CA PHE A 35 12.43 2.87 8.71
C PHE A 35 12.08 4.35 8.54
N THR A 36 11.59 5.00 9.61
CA THR A 36 11.03 6.36 9.56
C THR A 36 12.06 7.49 9.80
N ARG A 37 13.25 7.18 10.32
CA ARG A 37 14.27 8.20 10.62
C ARG A 37 14.72 9.00 9.40
N SER A 38 15.08 10.27 9.61
CA SER A 38 15.49 11.19 8.54
C SER A 38 16.77 10.73 7.82
N GLN A 39 17.76 10.19 8.54
CA GLN A 39 18.96 9.61 7.94
C GLN A 39 18.66 8.19 7.45
N ARG A 40 18.11 8.08 6.25
CA ARG A 40 17.63 6.81 5.69
C ARG A 40 18.74 5.75 5.65
N PRO A 41 18.52 4.57 6.26
CA PRO A 41 19.34 3.40 5.99
C PRO A 41 19.27 2.98 4.51
N SER A 42 20.08 1.99 4.13
CA SER A 42 19.96 1.37 2.80
C SER A 42 18.56 0.79 2.56
N GLU A 43 18.15 0.74 1.30
CA GLU A 43 16.82 0.23 0.91
C GLU A 43 16.56 -1.19 1.41
N VAL A 44 17.59 -2.04 1.40
CA VAL A 44 17.53 -3.42 1.91
C VAL A 44 17.18 -3.45 3.40
N VAL A 45 17.81 -2.59 4.21
CA VAL A 45 17.53 -2.51 5.65
C VAL A 45 16.12 -2.00 5.89
N ARG A 46 15.68 -1.00 5.12
CA ARG A 46 14.33 -0.42 5.23
C ARG A 46 13.25 -1.43 4.84
N LEU A 47 13.48 -2.21 3.79
CA LEU A 47 12.58 -3.27 3.36
C LEU A 47 12.48 -4.35 4.43
N PHE A 48 13.63 -4.79 4.96
CA PHE A 48 13.68 -5.75 6.06
C PHE A 48 12.93 -5.24 7.30
N CYS A 49 13.07 -3.96 7.64
CA CYS A 49 12.34 -3.36 8.75
C CYS A 49 10.82 -3.48 8.57
N LEU A 50 10.30 -3.18 7.38
CA LEU A 50 8.88 -3.37 7.08
C LEU A 50 8.45 -4.84 7.09
N GLU A 51 9.34 -5.78 6.75
CA GLU A 51 9.03 -7.22 6.89
C GLU A 51 8.87 -7.65 8.34
N VAL A 52 9.74 -7.18 9.24
CA VAL A 52 9.64 -7.44 10.69
C VAL A 52 8.34 -6.85 11.24
N VAL A 53 8.02 -5.61 10.85
CA VAL A 53 6.76 -4.96 11.23
C VAL A 53 5.55 -5.75 10.74
N ASN A 54 5.54 -6.17 9.47
CA ASN A 54 4.43 -6.97 8.92
C ASN A 54 4.27 -8.31 9.63
N TYR A 55 5.38 -8.96 9.99
CA TYR A 55 5.34 -10.20 10.74
C TYR A 55 4.71 -10.00 12.13
N ALA A 56 5.07 -8.93 12.84
CA ALA A 56 4.49 -8.60 14.14
C ALA A 56 2.98 -8.30 14.08
N ILE A 57 2.53 -7.58 13.03
CA ILE A 57 1.10 -7.32 12.80
C ILE A 57 0.34 -8.64 12.52
N HIS A 58 0.86 -9.47 11.60
CA HIS A 58 0.21 -10.72 11.18
C HIS A 58 0.10 -11.76 12.27
N THR A 59 1.14 -11.88 13.09
CA THR A 59 1.12 -12.80 14.25
C THR A 59 0.20 -12.33 15.37
N GLN A 60 -0.44 -11.15 15.22
CA GLN A 60 -1.30 -10.54 16.23
C GLN A 60 -0.59 -10.42 17.59
N ALA A 61 0.73 -10.26 17.56
CA ALA A 61 1.54 -10.11 18.77
C ALA A 61 1.43 -8.70 19.38
N LEU A 62 0.84 -7.75 18.63
CA LEU A 62 0.71 -6.36 19.01
C LEU A 62 -0.64 -6.08 19.67
N ASP A 63 -0.61 -5.42 20.81
CA ASP A 63 -1.79 -4.88 21.45
C ASP A 63 -2.29 -3.61 20.74
N ARG A 64 -3.47 -3.12 21.12
CA ARG A 64 -4.08 -1.94 20.51
C ARG A 64 -3.19 -0.69 20.64
N GLY A 65 -2.52 -0.52 21.77
CA GLY A 65 -1.60 0.59 21.99
C GLY A 65 -0.43 0.57 21.00
N SER A 66 0.19 -0.60 20.82
CA SER A 66 1.27 -0.81 19.86
C SER A 66 0.84 -0.57 18.41
N LEU A 67 -0.33 -1.08 18.03
CA LEU A 67 -0.89 -0.85 16.68
C LEU A 67 -1.15 0.64 16.43
N THR A 68 -1.66 1.37 17.42
CA THR A 68 -1.91 2.81 17.32
C THR A 68 -0.61 3.60 17.19
N TRP A 69 0.38 3.30 18.04
CA TRP A 69 1.70 3.94 17.94
C TRP A 69 2.35 3.68 16.58
N LEU A 70 2.26 2.45 16.07
CA LEU A 70 2.79 2.08 14.76
C LEU A 70 2.09 2.82 13.63
N LYS A 71 0.75 2.89 13.68
CA LYS A 71 -0.07 3.69 12.78
C LYS A 71 0.41 5.14 12.75
N ASP A 72 0.54 5.78 13.91
CA ASP A 72 0.88 7.20 14.01
C ASP A 72 2.28 7.49 13.44
N ASN A 73 3.28 6.65 13.75
CA ASN A 73 4.64 6.79 13.20
C ASN A 73 4.68 6.61 11.68
N LEU A 74 3.98 5.61 11.14
CA LEU A 74 3.95 5.38 9.70
C LEU A 74 3.16 6.47 8.96
N LEU A 75 2.08 6.98 9.55
CA LEU A 75 1.32 8.09 8.98
C LEU A 75 2.13 9.39 8.98
N GLU A 76 2.85 9.70 10.05
CA GLU A 76 3.77 10.83 10.08
C GLU A 76 4.83 10.71 8.98
N TYR A 77 5.44 9.53 8.86
CA TYR A 77 6.39 9.25 7.79
C TYR A 77 5.75 9.46 6.40
N VAL A 78 4.56 8.92 6.17
CA VAL A 78 3.84 9.06 4.91
C VAL A 78 3.55 10.52 4.59
N ARG A 79 3.05 11.30 5.55
CA ARG A 79 2.76 12.73 5.36
C ARG A 79 4.03 13.52 5.02
N ASN A 80 5.15 13.17 5.64
CA ASN A 80 6.43 13.84 5.37
C ASN A 80 6.99 13.51 3.98
N ILE A 81 6.86 12.25 3.53
CA ILE A 81 7.50 11.79 2.27
C ILE A 81 6.58 11.89 1.05
N TYR A 82 5.28 11.68 1.24
CA TYR A 82 4.27 11.62 0.17
C TYR A 82 3.23 12.74 0.26
N GLY A 83 3.19 13.50 1.36
CA GLY A 83 2.26 14.63 1.52
C GLY A 83 2.77 15.95 0.95
N GLN A 84 4.07 16.05 0.67
CA GLN A 84 4.71 17.23 0.07
C GLN A 84 5.20 16.89 -1.35
N ASN A 85 5.27 17.88 -2.23
CA ASN A 85 5.81 17.71 -3.59
C ASN A 85 7.35 17.61 -3.59
N LEU A 86 7.88 16.66 -2.81
CA LEU A 86 9.31 16.38 -2.65
C LEU A 86 9.69 15.15 -3.46
N GLN A 87 9.56 15.26 -4.79
CA GLN A 87 9.72 14.14 -5.74
C GLN A 87 11.06 13.40 -5.58
N ASP A 88 12.13 14.12 -5.22
CA ASP A 88 13.50 13.58 -5.07
C ASP A 88 13.69 12.73 -3.80
N GLN A 89 12.74 12.76 -2.88
CA GLN A 89 12.80 12.01 -1.63
C GLN A 89 11.76 10.88 -1.56
N VAL A 90 11.01 10.62 -2.63
CA VAL A 90 10.01 9.56 -2.64
C VAL A 90 10.70 8.19 -2.60
N ASP A 91 10.13 7.22 -1.88
CA ASP A 91 10.70 5.88 -1.82
C ASP A 91 10.69 5.20 -3.20
N PRO A 92 11.64 4.29 -3.48
CA PRO A 92 11.60 3.46 -4.67
C PRO A 92 10.36 2.54 -4.70
N PRO A 93 9.92 2.06 -5.88
CA PRO A 93 8.66 1.32 -6.04
C PRO A 93 8.49 0.10 -5.12
N HIS A 94 9.57 -0.64 -4.84
CA HIS A 94 9.50 -1.82 -3.97
C HIS A 94 9.23 -1.46 -2.50
N LEU A 95 9.78 -0.35 -2.01
CA LEU A 95 9.48 0.17 -0.68
C LEU A 95 8.06 0.76 -0.60
N GLN A 96 7.61 1.47 -1.64
CA GLN A 96 6.22 1.92 -1.71
C GLN A 96 5.23 0.76 -1.64
N ASN A 97 5.50 -0.33 -2.37
CA ASN A 97 4.70 -1.55 -2.32
C ASN A 97 4.66 -2.14 -0.91
N LYS A 98 5.83 -2.30 -0.28
CA LYS A 98 5.90 -2.89 1.05
C LYS A 98 5.23 -2.00 2.11
N LEU A 99 5.39 -0.69 2.01
CA LEU A 99 4.72 0.28 2.88
C LEU A 99 3.20 0.23 2.70
N SER A 100 2.71 0.18 1.46
CA SER A 100 1.27 0.05 1.15
C SER A 100 0.67 -1.23 1.75
N GLN A 101 1.39 -2.35 1.63
CA GLN A 101 1.03 -3.61 2.27
C GLN A 101 1.00 -3.48 3.81
N THR A 102 2.02 -2.85 4.40
CA THR A 102 2.11 -2.64 5.86
C THR A 102 0.93 -1.82 6.39
N LEU A 103 0.61 -0.72 5.72
CA LEU A 103 -0.53 0.14 6.05
C LEU A 103 -1.87 -0.60 5.89
N THR A 104 -1.97 -1.47 4.88
CA THR A 104 -3.15 -2.31 4.67
C THR A 104 -3.32 -3.33 5.80
N TYR A 105 -2.23 -3.92 6.31
CA TYR A 105 -2.31 -4.81 7.46
C TYR A 105 -2.80 -4.10 8.71
N LEU A 106 -2.31 -2.87 8.96
CA LEU A 106 -2.84 -2.05 10.05
C LEU A 106 -4.32 -1.73 9.85
N PHE A 107 -4.73 -1.36 8.63
CA PHE A 107 -6.13 -1.11 8.25
C PHE A 107 -7.04 -2.28 8.65
N VAL A 108 -6.64 -3.51 8.33
CA VAL A 108 -7.42 -4.72 8.62
C VAL A 108 -7.78 -4.85 10.12
N PHE A 109 -6.90 -4.41 11.02
CA PHE A 109 -7.13 -4.47 12.46
C PHE A 109 -7.77 -3.22 13.04
N LEU A 110 -7.47 -2.04 12.49
CA LEU A 110 -7.83 -0.75 13.09
C LEU A 110 -9.04 -0.07 12.46
N TYR A 111 -9.43 -0.43 11.22
CA TYR A 111 -10.51 0.27 10.51
C TYR A 111 -11.85 0.21 11.24
N ASN A 112 -12.19 -0.97 11.79
CA ASN A 112 -13.38 -1.16 12.63
C ASN A 112 -13.14 -0.84 14.11
N ASP A 113 -11.94 -0.39 14.48
CA ASP A 113 -11.52 -0.09 15.86
C ASP A 113 -10.95 1.33 16.02
N GLY A 114 -11.55 2.29 15.31
CA GLY A 114 -11.29 3.73 15.49
C GLY A 114 -10.36 4.37 14.46
N TRP A 115 -10.05 3.69 13.35
CA TRP A 115 -9.37 4.28 12.21
C TRP A 115 -10.25 4.27 10.95
N ASP A 116 -11.48 4.78 11.09
CA ASP A 116 -12.46 4.90 10.01
C ASP A 116 -12.09 5.94 8.95
N THR A 117 -11.24 6.91 9.29
CA THR A 117 -10.71 7.93 8.37
C THR A 117 -9.60 7.42 7.45
N PHE A 118 -9.24 6.14 7.49
CA PHE A 118 -8.12 5.59 6.74
C PHE A 118 -8.11 6.01 5.27
N ILE A 119 -9.23 5.82 4.55
CA ILE A 119 -9.33 6.16 3.12
C ILE A 119 -9.20 7.67 2.90
N ASP A 120 -9.82 8.48 3.76
CA ASP A 120 -9.80 9.94 3.67
C ASP A 120 -8.38 10.51 3.79
N GLU A 121 -7.55 9.93 4.64
CA GLU A 121 -6.17 10.40 4.82
C GLU A 121 -5.34 10.26 3.53
N PHE A 122 -5.44 9.12 2.85
CA PHE A 122 -4.69 8.89 1.60
C PHE A 122 -5.33 9.59 0.41
N LEU A 123 -6.66 9.67 0.37
CA LEU A 123 -7.37 10.40 -0.67
C LEU A 123 -7.08 11.90 -0.60
N ALA A 124 -6.99 12.49 0.60
CA ALA A 124 -6.61 13.88 0.79
C ALA A 124 -5.22 14.15 0.20
N MET A 125 -4.26 13.24 0.38
CA MET A 125 -2.93 13.37 -0.24
C MET A 125 -2.96 13.23 -1.76
N ALA A 126 -3.78 12.31 -2.30
CA ALA A 126 -3.94 12.13 -3.73
C ALA A 126 -4.58 13.36 -4.40
N ASN A 127 -5.48 14.05 -3.70
CA ASN A 127 -6.14 15.27 -4.18
C ASN A 127 -5.27 16.53 -4.03
N SER A 128 -4.13 16.46 -3.36
CA SER A 128 -3.21 17.59 -3.26
C SER A 128 -2.68 17.98 -4.66
N PRO A 129 -2.70 19.28 -5.02
CA PRO A 129 -2.24 19.73 -6.33
C PRO A 129 -0.83 19.26 -6.66
N ASN A 130 -0.64 18.71 -7.86
CA ASN A 130 0.63 18.19 -8.38
C ASN A 130 1.30 17.09 -7.53
N ASN A 131 0.56 16.40 -6.65
CA ASN A 131 1.11 15.36 -5.78
C ASN A 131 1.04 13.95 -6.41
N THR A 132 1.84 13.73 -7.45
CA THR A 132 1.88 12.43 -8.14
C THR A 132 2.30 11.29 -7.19
N ALA A 133 3.19 11.55 -6.24
CA ALA A 133 3.63 10.55 -5.26
C ALA A 133 2.48 10.09 -4.34
N GLY A 134 1.67 11.05 -3.85
CA GLY A 134 0.46 10.78 -3.09
C GLY A 134 -0.57 9.97 -3.87
N VAL A 135 -0.80 10.30 -5.15
CA VAL A 135 -1.70 9.54 -6.03
C VAL A 135 -1.24 8.10 -6.20
N VAL A 136 0.05 7.89 -6.49
CA VAL A 136 0.62 6.55 -6.65
C VAL A 136 0.48 5.74 -5.35
N LEU A 137 0.81 6.33 -4.20
CA LEU A 137 0.67 5.65 -2.91
C LEU A 137 -0.79 5.28 -2.62
N TYR A 138 -1.72 6.22 -2.83
CA TYR A 138 -3.15 5.98 -2.67
C TYR A 138 -3.62 4.80 -3.53
N LEU A 139 -3.31 4.79 -4.84
CA LEU A 139 -3.70 3.70 -5.74
C LEU A 139 -3.08 2.36 -5.34
N ARG A 140 -1.83 2.33 -4.86
CA ARG A 140 -1.19 1.11 -4.32
C ARG A 140 -1.90 0.59 -3.08
N ILE A 141 -2.32 1.49 -2.17
CA ILE A 141 -3.08 1.12 -0.96
C ILE A 141 -4.45 0.57 -1.33
N ILE A 142 -5.21 1.24 -2.20
CA ILE A 142 -6.51 0.74 -2.67
C ILE A 142 -6.36 -0.62 -3.35
N GLY A 143 -5.30 -0.81 -4.16
CA GLY A 143 -4.96 -2.12 -4.72
C GLY A 143 -4.66 -3.18 -3.66
N SER A 144 -3.86 -2.83 -2.65
CA SER A 144 -3.44 -3.72 -1.56
C SER A 144 -4.61 -4.13 -0.66
N ILE A 145 -5.58 -3.24 -0.43
CA ILE A 145 -6.81 -3.57 0.31
C ILE A 145 -7.54 -4.73 -0.38
N HIS A 146 -7.73 -4.66 -1.70
CA HIS A 146 -8.36 -5.77 -2.44
C HIS A 146 -7.57 -7.07 -2.26
N ASP A 147 -6.25 -7.01 -2.45
CA ASP A 147 -5.39 -8.18 -2.32
C ASP A 147 -5.56 -8.82 -0.92
N GLU A 148 -5.71 -8.02 0.14
CA GLU A 148 -5.81 -8.53 1.51
C GLU A 148 -7.22 -9.02 1.91
N ILE A 149 -8.31 -8.34 1.49
CA ILE A 149 -9.67 -8.62 2.00
C ILE A 149 -10.61 -9.29 0.97
N ALA A 150 -10.27 -9.23 -0.31
CA ALA A 150 -11.13 -9.68 -1.39
C ALA A 150 -10.51 -10.81 -2.23
N ASP A 151 -9.18 -10.96 -2.25
CA ASP A 151 -8.54 -12.09 -2.91
C ASP A 151 -8.81 -13.40 -2.15
N MET A 152 -9.69 -14.21 -2.72
CA MET A 152 -10.13 -15.49 -2.15
C MET A 152 -9.01 -16.54 -2.11
N LEU A 153 -7.91 -16.36 -2.85
CA LEU A 153 -6.78 -17.29 -2.80
C LEU A 153 -5.99 -17.20 -1.48
N LEU A 154 -6.10 -16.08 -0.77
CA LEU A 154 -5.38 -15.83 0.48
C LEU A 154 -6.18 -16.20 1.73
N THR A 155 -7.50 -16.39 1.61
CA THR A 155 -8.37 -16.63 2.77
C THR A 155 -8.36 -18.12 3.17
N ARG A 156 -7.39 -18.52 4.01
CA ARG A 156 -7.22 -19.93 4.43
C ARG A 156 -7.95 -20.29 5.74
N ASN A 157 -8.26 -19.29 6.58
CA ASN A 157 -8.87 -19.49 7.91
C ASN A 157 -10.27 -18.86 8.02
N SER A 158 -11.17 -19.51 8.76
CA SER A 158 -12.57 -19.07 8.92
C SER A 158 -12.73 -17.75 9.68
N SER A 159 -11.84 -17.45 10.64
CA SER A 159 -11.82 -16.18 11.38
C SER A 159 -11.50 -15.00 10.48
N ASP A 160 -10.53 -15.17 9.56
CA ASP A 160 -10.11 -14.14 8.62
C ASP A 160 -11.21 -13.89 7.58
N ALA A 161 -11.91 -14.93 7.13
CA ALA A 161 -13.04 -14.80 6.21
C ALA A 161 -14.18 -13.93 6.78
N LYS A 162 -14.50 -14.10 8.06
CA LYS A 162 -15.51 -13.27 8.73
C LYS A 162 -15.08 -11.82 8.81
N ARG A 163 -13.87 -11.55 9.33
CA ARG A 163 -13.32 -10.19 9.40
C ARG A 163 -13.29 -9.52 8.02
N ASN A 164 -12.84 -10.24 7.00
CA ASN A 164 -12.76 -9.72 5.63
C ASN A 164 -14.15 -9.41 5.05
N THR A 165 -15.17 -10.20 5.41
CA THR A 165 -16.57 -9.90 5.04
C THR A 165 -17.05 -8.63 5.73
N ASP A 166 -16.84 -8.53 7.05
CA ASP A 166 -17.23 -7.36 7.83
C ASP A 166 -16.52 -6.09 7.31
N LEU A 167 -15.22 -6.16 6.98
CA LEU A 167 -14.46 -5.05 6.39
C LEU A 167 -15.01 -4.62 5.03
N LYS A 168 -15.35 -5.58 4.15
CA LYS A 168 -15.95 -5.26 2.85
C LYS A 168 -17.30 -4.56 3.00
N ASP A 169 -18.12 -5.00 3.94
CA ASP A 169 -19.43 -4.39 4.19
C ASP A 169 -19.30 -2.96 4.75
N GLN A 170 -18.36 -2.74 5.66
CA GLN A 170 -18.07 -1.40 6.19
C GLN A 170 -17.52 -0.47 5.10
N LEU A 171 -16.58 -0.94 4.27
CA LEU A 171 -16.09 -0.19 3.12
C LEU A 171 -17.23 0.15 2.13
N ARG A 172 -18.11 -0.80 1.83
CA ARG A 172 -19.28 -0.55 0.96
C ARG A 172 -20.19 0.54 1.50
N ALA A 173 -20.44 0.50 2.80
CA ALA A 173 -21.32 1.47 3.46
C ALA A 173 -20.70 2.88 3.53
N ARG A 174 -19.38 2.98 3.72
CA ARG A 174 -18.71 4.25 4.05
C ARG A 174 -17.92 4.86 2.90
N ASP A 175 -17.08 4.07 2.22
CA ASP A 175 -15.97 4.58 1.43
C ASP A 175 -15.99 4.18 -0.05
N VAL A 176 -16.65 3.09 -0.42
CA VAL A 176 -16.65 2.59 -1.81
C VAL A 176 -17.16 3.63 -2.81
N GLN A 177 -18.18 4.41 -2.46
CA GLN A 177 -18.67 5.50 -3.33
C GLN A 177 -17.61 6.59 -3.53
N LYS A 178 -16.92 6.96 -2.45
CA LYS A 178 -15.85 7.96 -2.45
C LYS A 178 -14.63 7.48 -3.25
N VAL A 179 -14.26 6.21 -3.08
CA VAL A 179 -13.20 5.56 -3.87
C VAL A 179 -13.57 5.57 -5.37
N ALA A 180 -14.80 5.20 -5.72
CA ALA A 180 -15.25 5.22 -7.12
C ALA A 180 -15.23 6.64 -7.72
N GLN A 181 -15.65 7.65 -6.95
CA GLN A 181 -15.55 9.05 -7.37
C GLN A 181 -14.09 9.48 -7.57
N SER A 182 -13.18 9.10 -6.67
CA SER A 182 -11.76 9.42 -6.80
C SER A 182 -11.16 8.88 -8.12
N TRP A 183 -11.61 7.72 -8.59
CA TRP A 183 -11.14 7.19 -9.88
C TRP A 183 -11.59 8.05 -11.05
N LYS A 184 -12.82 8.60 -11.03
CA LYS A 184 -13.29 9.55 -12.06
C LYS A 184 -12.43 10.81 -12.08
N ASP A 185 -12.20 11.37 -10.90
CA ASP A 185 -11.47 12.63 -10.75
C ASP A 185 -10.01 12.46 -11.22
N LEU A 186 -9.36 11.38 -10.79
CA LEU A 186 -8.00 11.05 -11.19
C LEU A 186 -7.90 10.70 -12.69
N LEU A 187 -8.85 9.97 -13.28
CA LEU A 187 -8.87 9.72 -14.73
C LEU A 187 -9.02 11.02 -15.52
N THR A 188 -9.88 11.92 -15.06
CA THR A 188 -10.07 13.24 -15.69
C THR A 188 -8.79 14.06 -15.63
N GLN A 189 -8.10 14.04 -14.49
CA GLN A 189 -6.87 14.78 -14.28
C GLN A 189 -5.69 14.21 -15.09
N TYR A 190 -5.52 12.89 -15.10
CA TYR A 190 -4.30 12.25 -15.62
C TYR A 190 -4.42 11.68 -17.03
N SER A 191 -5.63 11.59 -17.60
CA SER A 191 -5.82 11.14 -18.98
C SER A 191 -5.07 12.04 -19.95
N GLY A 192 -4.11 11.46 -20.68
CA GLY A 192 -3.25 12.19 -21.63
C GLY A 192 -2.10 12.97 -20.98
N GLN A 193 -1.96 12.93 -19.65
CA GLN A 193 -0.82 13.52 -18.93
C GLN A 193 0.14 12.46 -18.39
N ASN A 194 -0.40 11.36 -17.83
CA ASN A 194 0.40 10.31 -17.23
C ASN A 194 -0.26 8.94 -17.40
N ASP A 195 0.13 8.22 -18.44
CA ASP A 195 -0.45 6.91 -18.78
C ASP A 195 -0.16 5.83 -17.71
N ILE A 196 0.93 5.96 -16.94
CA ILE A 196 1.25 5.02 -15.85
C ILE A 196 0.20 5.10 -14.75
N ILE A 197 -0.20 6.32 -14.36
CA ILE A 197 -1.26 6.51 -13.35
C ILE A 197 -2.61 6.03 -13.89
N VAL A 198 -2.91 6.34 -15.15
CA VAL A 198 -4.14 5.87 -15.80
C VAL A 198 -4.21 4.33 -15.78
N GLU A 199 -3.12 3.65 -16.15
CA GLU A 199 -3.02 2.19 -16.08
C GLU A 199 -3.22 1.66 -14.66
N MET A 200 -2.63 2.31 -13.65
CA MET A 200 -2.83 1.95 -12.24
C MET A 200 -4.31 2.08 -11.83
N ILE A 201 -5.00 3.15 -12.24
CA ILE A 201 -6.43 3.33 -11.95
C ILE A 201 -7.24 2.20 -12.59
N LEU A 202 -7.01 1.89 -13.86
CA LEU A 202 -7.71 0.82 -14.57
C LEU A 202 -7.51 -0.55 -13.91
N LYS A 203 -6.27 -0.87 -13.49
CA LYS A 203 -5.95 -2.10 -12.77
C LYS A 203 -6.70 -2.19 -11.43
N VAL A 204 -6.75 -1.09 -10.69
CA VAL A 204 -7.46 -1.02 -9.40
C VAL A 204 -8.97 -1.16 -9.60
N ILE A 205 -9.56 -0.47 -10.58
CA ILE A 205 -10.97 -0.63 -10.96
C ILE A 205 -11.27 -2.11 -11.27
N GLY A 206 -10.46 -2.75 -12.12
CA GLY A 206 -10.64 -4.15 -12.51
C GLY A 206 -10.68 -5.11 -11.32
N LYS A 207 -9.83 -4.89 -10.31
CA LYS A 207 -9.83 -5.67 -9.06
C LYS A 207 -11.12 -5.47 -8.25
N TRP A 208 -11.55 -4.22 -8.08
CA TRP A 208 -12.63 -3.85 -7.16
C TRP A 208 -14.04 -4.16 -7.69
N ILE A 209 -14.25 -4.17 -9.01
CA ILE A 209 -15.57 -4.45 -9.62
C ILE A 209 -16.18 -5.78 -9.13
N SER A 210 -15.35 -6.78 -8.82
CA SER A 210 -15.81 -8.11 -8.39
C SER A 210 -16.63 -8.13 -7.09
N TRP A 211 -16.51 -7.11 -6.24
CA TRP A 211 -17.16 -7.09 -4.92
C TRP A 211 -17.82 -5.75 -4.57
N MET A 212 -17.68 -4.71 -5.40
CA MET A 212 -18.42 -3.46 -5.22
C MET A 212 -19.71 -3.43 -6.05
N ASP A 213 -20.55 -2.41 -5.84
CA ASP A 213 -21.70 -2.17 -6.70
C ASP A 213 -21.22 -1.72 -8.09
N ILE A 214 -21.50 -2.54 -9.12
CA ILE A 214 -21.08 -2.30 -10.50
C ILE A 214 -21.67 -1.02 -11.09
N SER A 215 -22.80 -0.51 -10.57
CA SER A 215 -23.41 0.75 -11.04
C SER A 215 -22.51 1.97 -10.82
N LEU A 216 -21.58 1.90 -9.86
CA LEU A 216 -20.58 2.94 -9.61
C LEU A 216 -19.57 3.09 -10.76
N ILE A 217 -19.40 2.03 -11.57
CA ILE A 217 -18.51 2.02 -12.73
C ILE A 217 -19.28 2.08 -14.04
N VAL A 218 -20.40 1.39 -14.16
CA VAL A 218 -21.18 1.30 -15.42
C VAL A 218 -22.21 2.43 -15.51
N ASN A 219 -21.80 3.65 -15.17
CA ASN A 219 -22.56 4.87 -15.43
C ASN A 219 -21.95 5.63 -16.61
N GLN A 220 -22.78 6.42 -17.28
CA GLN A 220 -22.42 7.11 -18.52
C GLN A 220 -21.15 7.96 -18.38
N ASP A 221 -21.00 8.68 -17.28
CA ASP A 221 -19.84 9.54 -17.03
C ASP A 221 -18.54 8.74 -16.96
N MET A 222 -18.53 7.65 -16.18
CA MET A 222 -17.34 6.79 -16.06
C MET A 222 -17.04 6.09 -17.38
N LEU A 223 -18.06 5.56 -18.08
CA LEU A 223 -17.86 4.89 -19.37
C LEU A 223 -17.26 5.84 -20.42
N ASN A 224 -17.65 7.11 -20.43
CA ASN A 224 -17.07 8.12 -21.30
C ASN A 224 -15.58 8.38 -21.00
N LEU A 225 -15.13 8.17 -19.76
CA LEU A 225 -13.72 8.25 -19.38
C LEU A 225 -12.95 6.96 -19.72
N LEU A 226 -13.57 5.79 -19.55
CA LEU A 226 -12.93 4.49 -19.74
C LEU A 226 -12.77 4.11 -21.22
N LEU A 227 -13.81 4.30 -22.04
CA LEU A 227 -13.80 3.85 -23.44
C LEU A 227 -12.65 4.44 -24.27
N PRO A 228 -12.33 5.75 -24.18
CA PRO A 228 -11.22 6.34 -24.93
C PRO A 228 -9.85 5.82 -24.47
N VAL A 229 -9.72 5.32 -23.25
CA VAL A 229 -8.47 4.80 -22.71
C VAL A 229 -8.28 3.33 -23.09
N ILE A 230 -9.34 2.53 -23.02
CA ILE A 230 -9.32 1.11 -23.44
C ILE A 230 -9.08 0.98 -24.95
N GLY A 231 -9.59 1.93 -25.74
CA GLY A 231 -9.39 1.98 -27.20
C GLY A 231 -8.00 2.44 -27.64
N ARG A 232 -7.14 2.93 -26.73
CA ARG A 232 -5.74 3.25 -27.04
C ARG A 232 -4.95 1.95 -27.08
N THR A 233 -5.04 1.22 -28.19
CA THR A 233 -4.01 0.23 -28.52
C THR A 233 -2.67 0.96 -28.62
N ASN A 234 -1.69 0.56 -27.80
CA ASN A 234 -0.32 1.08 -27.85
C ASN A 234 0.19 1.11 -29.30
N ASN A 235 0.24 2.29 -29.91
CA ASN A 235 0.91 2.50 -31.21
C ASN A 235 2.45 2.42 -31.07
N SER A 236 2.99 2.07 -29.91
CA SER A 236 4.37 1.63 -29.75
C SER A 236 4.46 0.13 -30.05
N GLY A 237 4.50 -0.19 -31.34
CA GLY A 237 5.06 -1.45 -31.79
C GLY A 237 6.54 -1.52 -31.40
N SER A 238 6.84 -2.05 -30.23
CA SER A 238 8.09 -2.75 -30.00
C SER A 238 7.75 -4.22 -30.02
N GLU A 239 8.13 -4.87 -31.12
CA GLU A 239 8.12 -6.32 -31.27
C GLU A 239 8.76 -6.98 -30.04
N ASP A 240 8.00 -7.81 -29.34
CA ASP A 240 8.58 -8.77 -28.41
C ASP A 240 9.37 -9.81 -29.22
N LYS A 241 10.69 -9.82 -29.02
CA LYS A 241 11.55 -10.99 -29.24
C LYS A 241 12.09 -11.45 -27.90
#